data_AF-A0A812VFA4-F1
#
_entry.id   AF-A0A812VFA4-F1
#
_cell.length_a   1.000
_cell.length_b   1.000
_cell.length_c   1.000
_cell.angle_alpha   90.00
_cell.angle_beta   90.00
_cell.angle_gamma   90.00
#
_symmetry.space_group_name_H-M   'P 1'
#
loop_
_entity.id
_entity.type
_entity.pdbx_description
1 polymer ?
#
loop_
_entity_poly.entity_id
_entity_poly.type
_entity_poly.pdbx_seq_one_letter_code
_entity_poly.pdbx_strand_id
1 'polypeptide(L)'
;KGLSAVSSSSNRDLLSLEPAAQLLNFRDAIIALMLQSLLFKKAVLDWDLKAERAYADGPTVAMAELAVNIFSKTESLPYKLRPTALPKLSGHGPFTFLKTKEEKGRQPANTAPGLTALQGHLLAVLREMQRMGKGLRNMDFAEKVHISTNETGENPAAEELAQEMVKWFERCAQLEKELTTNKGEVENLMERQVEELEKTLANKETANKKLVTGIHKLENEKQSLRYELMTLQREKSELTEQNNRIAKESLPVIEKMRALVDRSMEATQRLTKDSLLLSSVFRKQVQETERVLEDRDKIGKDLEKAKRQLQVEKEKNTVKEVELQKVETMYLRTMAARRSIQDSFNEQRDRIVKVEASMAQREVQRQELLRVIEGKDGHIRELEEDLRR
;
A
#
# COMPACT_ATOMS: atom_id res chain seq x y z
N LYS A 1 -16.15 -8.17 42.43
CA LYS A 1 -17.36 -8.07 41.56
C LYS A 1 -17.94 -9.45 41.18
N GLY A 2 -18.01 -10.41 42.11
CA GLY A 2 -18.39 -11.80 41.81
C GLY A 2 -19.50 -12.39 42.70
N LEU A 3 -20.26 -11.56 43.42
CA LEU A 3 -21.23 -12.04 44.42
C LEU A 3 -22.71 -11.88 44.01
N SER A 4 -23.02 -11.31 42.83
CA SER A 4 -24.42 -11.08 42.41
C SER A 4 -25.01 -12.17 41.51
N ALA A 5 -24.21 -13.15 41.06
CA ALA A 5 -24.67 -14.21 40.15
C ALA A 5 -25.19 -15.46 40.87
N VAL A 6 -24.82 -15.67 42.15
CA VAL A 6 -25.23 -16.85 42.93
C VAL A 6 -26.63 -16.69 43.53
N SER A 7 -27.10 -15.46 43.77
CA SER A 7 -28.43 -15.21 44.33
C SER A 7 -29.58 -15.30 43.31
N SER A 8 -29.28 -15.26 42.01
CA SER A 8 -30.28 -15.36 40.95
C SER A 8 -30.63 -16.80 40.57
N SER A 9 -29.71 -17.77 40.76
CA SER A 9 -29.99 -19.19 40.53
C SER A 9 -30.85 -19.77 41.65
N SER A 10 -30.51 -19.50 42.91
CA SER A 10 -31.24 -20.01 44.08
C SER A 10 -32.70 -19.53 44.14
N ASN A 11 -32.98 -18.30 43.70
CA ASN A 11 -34.35 -17.78 43.63
C ASN A 11 -35.18 -18.42 42.52
N ARG A 12 -34.55 -18.85 41.41
CA ARG A 12 -35.21 -19.57 40.31
C ARG A 12 -35.58 -21.00 40.73
N ASP A 13 -34.70 -21.66 41.47
CA ASP A 13 -34.96 -23.02 42.00
C ASP A 13 -36.05 -23.01 43.09
N LEU A 14 -36.08 -21.96 43.93
CA LEU A 14 -37.16 -21.77 44.92
C LEU A 14 -38.53 -21.51 44.28
N LEU A 15 -38.58 -20.77 43.16
CA LEU A 15 -39.81 -20.56 42.40
C LEU A 15 -40.30 -21.85 41.72
N SER A 16 -39.40 -22.77 41.38
CA SER A 16 -39.72 -24.09 40.84
C SER A 16 -40.33 -25.04 41.90
N LEU A 17 -39.98 -24.88 43.18
CA LEU A 17 -40.44 -25.75 44.28
C LEU A 17 -41.71 -25.24 44.98
N GLU A 18 -42.09 -23.98 44.72
CA GLU A 18 -43.25 -23.31 45.30
C GLU A 18 -44.59 -24.03 45.01
N PRO A 19 -44.85 -24.54 43.79
CA PRO A 19 -46.07 -25.33 43.52
C PRO A 19 -46.11 -26.66 44.27
N ALA A 20 -44.96 -27.34 44.43
CA ALA A 20 -44.87 -28.60 45.16
C ALA A 20 -45.15 -28.40 46.67
N ALA A 21 -44.61 -27.32 47.25
CA ALA A 21 -44.89 -26.93 48.63
C ALA A 21 -46.37 -26.58 48.87
N GLN A 22 -47.01 -25.87 47.93
CA GLN A 22 -48.44 -25.56 47.98
C GLN A 22 -49.31 -26.83 47.95
N LEU A 23 -48.96 -27.80 47.10
CA LEU A 23 -49.65 -29.10 47.06
C LEU A 23 -49.52 -29.88 48.37
N LEU A 24 -48.34 -29.87 49.00
CA LEU A 24 -48.13 -30.53 50.30
C LEU A 24 -48.94 -29.86 51.43
N ASN A 25 -48.98 -28.52 51.48
CA ASN A 25 -49.80 -27.79 52.45
C ASN A 25 -51.30 -28.04 52.24
N PHE A 26 -51.75 -28.06 50.98
CA PHE A 26 -53.14 -28.37 50.63
C PHE A 26 -53.52 -29.80 51.05
N ARG A 27 -52.65 -30.77 50.78
CA ARG A 27 -52.80 -32.16 51.25
C ARG A 27 -52.94 -32.22 52.76
N ASP A 28 -52.02 -31.60 53.51
CA ASP A 28 -52.02 -31.64 54.97
C ASP A 28 -53.28 -30.99 55.56
N ALA A 29 -53.77 -29.90 54.96
CA ALA A 29 -55.00 -29.23 55.37
C ALA A 29 -56.25 -30.11 55.13
N ILE A 30 -56.33 -30.81 53.99
CA ILE A 30 -57.44 -31.73 53.71
C ILE A 30 -57.41 -32.90 54.69
N ILE A 31 -56.25 -33.53 54.89
CA ILE A 31 -56.14 -34.66 55.81
C ILE A 31 -56.47 -34.23 57.24
N ALA A 32 -56.03 -33.05 57.68
CA ALA A 32 -56.40 -32.51 58.99
C ALA A 32 -57.92 -32.32 59.13
N LEU A 33 -58.60 -31.80 58.09
CA LEU A 33 -60.07 -31.66 58.09
C LEU A 33 -60.77 -33.02 58.16
N MET A 34 -60.30 -34.01 57.40
CA MET A 34 -60.84 -35.37 57.44
C MET A 34 -60.68 -35.98 58.84
N LEU A 35 -59.50 -35.89 59.44
CA LEU A 35 -59.25 -36.39 60.79
C LEU A 35 -60.11 -35.65 61.83
N GLN A 36 -60.30 -34.34 61.69
CA GLN A 36 -61.18 -33.56 62.55
C GLN A 36 -62.64 -34.01 62.44
N SER A 37 -63.13 -34.32 61.23
CA SER A 37 -64.47 -34.87 61.03
C SER A 37 -64.65 -36.26 61.67
N LEU A 38 -63.61 -37.10 61.65
CA LEU A 38 -63.61 -38.39 62.34
C LEU A 38 -63.68 -38.22 63.86
N LEU A 39 -62.91 -37.27 64.41
CA LEU A 39 -62.97 -36.94 65.84
C LEU A 39 -64.34 -36.40 66.24
N PHE A 40 -64.98 -35.60 65.38
CA PHE A 40 -66.34 -35.12 65.60
C PHE A 40 -67.36 -36.26 65.60
N LYS A 41 -67.31 -37.18 64.63
CA LYS A 41 -68.17 -38.39 64.62
C LYS A 41 -68.01 -39.19 65.91
N LYS A 42 -66.77 -39.39 66.35
CA LYS A 42 -66.49 -40.06 67.62
C LYS A 42 -67.09 -39.31 68.80
N ALA A 43 -67.03 -37.99 68.80
CA ALA A 43 -67.60 -37.17 69.86
C ALA A 43 -69.14 -37.20 69.91
N VAL A 44 -69.80 -37.25 68.75
CA VAL A 44 -71.24 -37.48 68.67
C VAL A 44 -71.60 -38.87 69.18
N LEU A 45 -70.86 -39.91 68.78
CA LEU A 45 -71.08 -41.27 69.28
C LEU A 45 -70.90 -41.38 70.80
N ASP A 46 -69.84 -40.78 71.36
CA ASP A 46 -69.66 -40.76 72.82
C ASP A 46 -70.83 -40.07 73.54
N TRP A 47 -71.38 -39.01 72.93
CA TRP A 47 -72.53 -38.29 73.46
C TRP A 47 -73.80 -39.16 73.43
N ASP A 48 -74.08 -39.80 72.29
CA ASP A 48 -75.24 -40.70 72.13
C ASP A 48 -75.17 -41.88 73.11
N LEU A 49 -73.96 -42.39 73.35
CA LEU A 49 -73.68 -43.47 74.29
C LEU A 49 -73.56 -43.01 75.75
N LYS A 50 -73.68 -41.70 76.03
CA LYS A 50 -73.50 -41.08 77.36
C LYS A 50 -72.18 -41.48 78.04
N ALA A 51 -71.12 -41.66 77.26
CA ALA A 51 -69.83 -42.10 77.76
C ALA A 51 -69.12 -40.97 78.53
N GLU A 52 -68.74 -41.22 79.78
CA GLU A 52 -67.95 -40.27 80.58
C GLU A 52 -66.48 -40.21 80.11
N ARG A 53 -65.99 -39.01 79.80
CA ARG A 53 -64.60 -38.80 79.36
C ARG A 53 -63.69 -38.43 80.54
N ALA A 54 -62.73 -39.31 80.86
CA ALA A 54 -61.79 -39.11 81.95
C ALA A 54 -60.56 -38.21 81.63
N TYR A 55 -60.20 -38.04 80.35
CA TYR A 55 -59.09 -37.18 79.92
C TYR A 55 -59.21 -36.92 78.41
N ALA A 56 -59.03 -35.69 77.91
CA ALA A 56 -59.11 -35.44 76.48
C ALA A 56 -58.06 -34.41 76.02
N ASP A 57 -57.44 -34.71 74.87
CA ASP A 57 -56.54 -33.80 74.18
C ASP A 57 -57.33 -32.59 73.63
N GLY A 58 -56.67 -31.44 73.49
CA GLY A 58 -57.32 -30.19 73.03
C GLY A 58 -58.25 -30.35 71.81
N PRO A 59 -57.86 -31.06 70.73
CA PRO A 59 -58.74 -31.28 69.58
C PRO A 59 -59.99 -32.11 69.86
N THR A 60 -59.90 -33.13 70.74
CA THR A 60 -61.05 -33.99 71.07
C THR A 60 -62.02 -33.31 72.04
N VAL A 61 -61.51 -32.45 72.93
CA VAL A 61 -62.35 -31.57 73.78
C VAL A 61 -63.14 -30.60 72.91
N ALA A 62 -62.46 -29.89 72.00
CA ALA A 62 -63.12 -28.94 71.10
C ALA A 62 -64.23 -29.60 70.26
N MET A 63 -64.01 -30.83 69.78
CA MET A 63 -65.05 -31.57 69.04
C MET A 63 -66.22 -32.02 69.93
N ALA A 64 -65.97 -32.40 71.19
CA ALA A 64 -67.04 -32.72 72.14
C ALA A 64 -67.87 -31.48 72.49
N GLU A 65 -67.24 -30.34 72.74
CA GLU A 65 -67.97 -29.08 72.94
C GLU A 65 -68.84 -28.73 71.74
N LEU A 66 -68.37 -28.95 70.51
CA LEU A 66 -69.17 -28.75 69.30
C LEU A 66 -70.34 -29.73 69.20
N ALA A 67 -70.14 -31.01 69.55
CA ALA A 67 -71.21 -32.00 69.57
C ALA A 67 -72.28 -31.66 70.61
N VAL A 68 -71.86 -31.32 71.84
CA VAL A 68 -72.77 -30.97 72.94
C VAL A 68 -73.49 -29.65 72.70
N ASN A 69 -72.82 -28.63 72.16
CA ASN A 69 -73.41 -27.30 72.06
C ASN A 69 -74.19 -27.07 70.76
N ILE A 70 -73.83 -27.75 69.66
CA ILE A 70 -74.40 -27.51 68.33
C ILE A 70 -75.21 -28.72 67.87
N PHE A 71 -74.61 -29.92 67.83
CA PHE A 71 -75.27 -31.10 67.28
C PHE A 71 -76.47 -31.56 68.14
N SER A 72 -76.34 -31.56 69.47
CA SER A 72 -77.45 -31.94 70.38
C SER A 72 -78.71 -31.09 70.21
N LYS A 73 -78.57 -29.86 69.67
CA LYS A 73 -79.66 -28.89 69.53
C LYS A 73 -80.28 -28.86 68.14
N THR A 74 -79.51 -29.20 67.10
CA THR A 74 -79.94 -29.01 65.70
C THR A 74 -79.87 -30.27 64.85
N GLU A 75 -79.30 -31.37 65.37
CA GLU A 75 -79.05 -32.62 64.65
C GLU A 75 -78.33 -32.44 63.30
N SER A 76 -77.69 -31.29 63.12
CA SER A 76 -77.10 -30.87 61.84
C SER A 76 -75.60 -30.66 62.00
N LEU A 77 -74.81 -31.08 61.01
CA LEU A 77 -73.36 -30.91 61.04
C LEU A 77 -72.98 -29.40 61.01
N PRO A 78 -72.10 -28.91 61.90
CA PRO A 78 -71.67 -27.51 61.90
C PRO A 78 -71.07 -27.08 60.55
N TYR A 79 -71.41 -25.89 60.06
CA TYR A 79 -70.97 -25.39 58.74
C TYR A 79 -69.44 -25.38 58.56
N LYS A 80 -68.67 -25.15 59.65
CA LYS A 80 -67.20 -25.20 59.63
C LYS A 80 -66.61 -26.59 59.41
N LEU A 81 -67.39 -27.65 59.68
CA LEU A 81 -67.03 -29.05 59.45
C LEU A 81 -67.63 -29.58 58.15
N ARG A 82 -68.53 -28.80 57.50
CA ARG A 82 -69.03 -29.14 56.17
C ARG A 82 -67.90 -28.86 55.18
N PRO A 83 -67.59 -29.79 54.26
CA PRO A 83 -66.54 -29.60 53.25
C PRO A 83 -66.79 -28.47 52.23
N THR A 84 -67.85 -27.67 52.40
CA THR A 84 -68.22 -26.57 51.49
C THR A 84 -67.17 -25.47 51.38
N ALA A 85 -66.26 -25.33 52.36
CA ALA A 85 -65.11 -24.44 52.29
C ALA A 85 -63.81 -25.26 52.29
N LEU A 86 -63.44 -25.77 51.11
CA LEU A 86 -62.16 -26.46 50.92
C LEU A 86 -60.98 -25.52 51.23
N PRO A 87 -59.87 -26.05 51.80
CA PRO A 87 -58.62 -25.30 51.90
C PRO A 87 -58.24 -24.72 50.53
N LYS A 88 -57.83 -23.46 50.45
CA LYS A 88 -57.36 -22.88 49.18
C LYS A 88 -55.98 -23.43 48.84
N LEU A 89 -55.70 -23.66 47.55
CA LEU A 89 -54.39 -24.14 47.06
C LEU A 89 -53.23 -23.21 47.47
N SER A 90 -53.52 -21.92 47.70
CA SER A 90 -52.57 -20.89 48.16
C SER A 90 -52.42 -20.78 49.69
N GLY A 91 -52.89 -21.78 50.45
CA GLY A 91 -52.82 -21.78 51.90
C GLY A 91 -51.39 -21.75 52.44
N HIS A 92 -51.14 -20.89 53.44
CA HIS A 92 -49.88 -20.89 54.17
C HIS A 92 -49.86 -22.09 55.13
N GLY A 93 -48.75 -22.83 55.14
CA GLY A 93 -48.60 -24.05 55.93
C GLY A 93 -47.14 -24.37 56.24
N PRO A 94 -46.87 -25.53 56.86
CA PRO A 94 -45.53 -25.91 57.33
C PRO A 94 -44.46 -25.94 56.23
N PHE A 95 -44.88 -26.14 54.97
CA PHE A 95 -44.00 -26.19 53.81
C PHE A 95 -43.91 -24.86 53.06
N THR A 96 -44.63 -23.81 53.48
CA THR A 96 -44.55 -22.50 52.84
C THR A 96 -43.21 -21.85 53.13
N PHE A 97 -42.40 -21.63 52.09
CA PHE A 97 -41.15 -20.88 52.20
C PHE A 97 -41.46 -19.41 52.46
N LEU A 98 -41.30 -18.96 53.71
CA LEU A 98 -41.44 -17.55 54.09
C LEU A 98 -40.44 -16.70 53.29
N LYS A 99 -40.91 -16.06 52.21
CA LYS A 99 -40.23 -14.91 51.63
C LYS A 99 -40.61 -13.70 52.49
N THR A 100 -39.58 -12.93 52.88
CA THR A 100 -39.61 -11.59 53.48
C THR A 100 -39.91 -11.42 54.98
N LYS A 101 -39.09 -10.55 55.59
CA LYS A 101 -38.89 -10.26 57.01
C LYS A 101 -40.03 -9.50 57.70
N GLU A 102 -41.24 -9.42 57.13
CA GLU A 102 -42.27 -8.49 57.63
C GLU A 102 -43.32 -9.10 58.58
N GLU A 103 -43.38 -10.42 58.75
CA GLU A 103 -44.37 -11.04 59.65
C GLU A 103 -43.83 -11.43 61.04
N LYS A 104 -42.73 -10.81 61.50
CA LYS A 104 -42.26 -10.98 62.90
C LYS A 104 -43.10 -10.22 63.94
N GLY A 105 -44.14 -9.49 63.54
CA GLY A 105 -44.93 -8.63 64.43
C GLY A 105 -46.06 -9.29 65.20
N ARG A 106 -46.45 -10.54 64.90
CA ARG A 106 -47.65 -11.18 65.53
C ARG A 106 -47.53 -12.68 65.79
N GLN A 107 -46.33 -13.17 66.09
CA GLN A 107 -46.22 -14.48 66.73
C GLN A 107 -45.69 -14.30 68.15
N PRO A 108 -46.44 -14.69 69.20
CA PRO A 108 -45.90 -14.67 70.55
C PRO A 108 -44.73 -15.65 70.60
N ALA A 109 -43.53 -15.08 70.71
CA ALA A 109 -42.29 -15.78 70.92
C ALA A 109 -42.31 -16.36 72.35
N ASN A 110 -42.89 -17.55 72.51
CA ASN A 110 -42.61 -18.53 73.56
C ASN A 110 -43.58 -19.71 73.45
N THR A 111 -43.31 -20.61 72.51
CA THR A 111 -43.73 -22.02 72.55
C THR A 111 -42.78 -22.77 71.62
N ALA A 112 -42.23 -23.91 72.06
CA ALA A 112 -41.57 -24.89 71.20
C ALA A 112 -42.38 -25.12 69.90
N PRO A 113 -41.78 -25.57 68.77
CA PRO A 113 -42.55 -25.82 67.55
C PRO A 113 -43.70 -26.78 67.88
N GLY A 114 -44.90 -26.23 68.02
CA GLY A 114 -46.09 -26.99 68.36
C GLY A 114 -46.38 -27.97 67.24
N LEU A 115 -46.95 -29.12 67.58
CA LEU A 115 -47.44 -30.09 66.60
C LEU A 115 -48.31 -29.37 65.55
N THR A 116 -48.09 -29.65 64.27
CA THR A 116 -48.94 -29.08 63.20
C THR A 116 -50.39 -29.52 63.42
N ALA A 117 -51.37 -28.78 62.86
CA ALA A 117 -52.77 -29.17 62.99
C ALA A 117 -53.01 -30.62 62.52
N LEU A 118 -52.35 -31.04 61.43
CA LEU A 118 -52.38 -32.43 60.99
C LEU A 118 -51.83 -33.40 62.05
N GLN A 119 -50.63 -33.12 62.57
CA GLN A 119 -49.99 -33.96 63.57
C GLN A 119 -50.80 -34.04 64.87
N GLY A 120 -51.38 -32.93 65.32
CA GLY A 120 -52.24 -32.85 66.50
C GLY A 120 -53.53 -33.65 66.33
N HIS A 121 -54.24 -33.48 65.21
CA HIS A 121 -55.45 -34.26 64.92
C HIS A 121 -55.12 -35.75 64.73
N LEU A 122 -54.02 -36.09 64.06
CA LEU A 122 -53.60 -37.48 63.86
C LEU A 122 -53.29 -38.17 65.19
N LEU A 123 -52.53 -37.53 66.07
CA LEU A 123 -52.24 -38.08 67.41
C LEU A 123 -53.52 -38.26 68.23
N ALA A 124 -54.44 -37.29 68.17
CA ALA A 124 -55.73 -37.40 68.83
C ALA A 124 -56.56 -38.57 68.27
N VAL A 125 -56.63 -38.73 66.95
CA VAL A 125 -57.32 -39.86 66.31
C VAL A 125 -56.69 -41.18 66.72
N LEU A 126 -55.36 -41.31 66.68
CA LEU A 126 -54.67 -42.55 67.06
C LEU A 126 -54.91 -42.91 68.53
N ARG A 127 -54.91 -41.94 69.43
CA ARG A 127 -55.23 -42.15 70.85
C ARG A 127 -56.69 -42.59 71.03
N GLU A 128 -57.63 -41.97 70.32
CA GLU A 128 -59.03 -42.38 70.36
C GLU A 128 -59.24 -43.77 69.74
N MET A 129 -58.55 -44.12 68.66
CA MET A 129 -58.54 -45.48 68.11
C MET A 129 -57.98 -46.50 69.10
N GLN A 130 -56.90 -46.16 69.81
CA GLN A 130 -56.35 -47.02 70.87
C GLN A 130 -57.31 -47.16 72.05
N ARG A 131 -58.01 -46.08 72.44
CA ARG A 131 -59.05 -46.11 73.48
C ARG A 131 -60.23 -46.96 73.08
N MET A 132 -60.77 -46.77 71.87
CA MET A 132 -61.81 -47.64 71.33
C MET A 132 -61.32 -49.08 71.27
N GLY A 133 -60.09 -49.33 70.84
CA GLY A 133 -59.49 -50.67 70.84
C GLY A 133 -59.31 -51.26 72.24
N LYS A 134 -59.14 -50.46 73.30
CA LYS A 134 -59.18 -50.92 74.70
C LYS A 134 -60.62 -51.17 75.15
N GLY A 135 -61.55 -50.27 74.82
CA GLY A 135 -62.97 -50.40 75.12
C GLY A 135 -63.59 -51.65 74.48
N LEU A 136 -63.34 -51.88 73.19
CA LEU A 136 -63.78 -53.07 72.45
C LEU A 136 -63.18 -54.38 73.01
N ARG A 137 -61.98 -54.33 73.60
CA ARG A 137 -61.37 -55.49 74.26
C ARG A 137 -61.92 -55.74 75.67
N ASN A 138 -62.47 -54.71 76.29
CA ASN A 138 -63.10 -54.78 77.62
C ASN A 138 -64.63 -54.94 77.53
N MET A 139 -65.22 -54.85 76.34
CA MET A 139 -66.62 -55.20 76.11
C MET A 139 -66.70 -56.72 75.94
N ASP A 140 -67.38 -57.39 76.87
CA ASP A 140 -67.77 -58.78 76.70
C ASP A 140 -68.70 -58.87 75.48
N PHE A 141 -68.28 -59.65 74.48
CA PHE A 141 -68.91 -59.79 73.15
C PHE A 141 -70.31 -60.46 73.16
N ALA A 142 -71.04 -60.41 74.27
CA ALA A 142 -72.27 -61.18 74.49
C ALA A 142 -73.47 -60.36 75.00
N GLU A 143 -73.41 -59.03 75.00
CA GLU A 143 -74.61 -58.20 75.20
C GLU A 143 -75.08 -57.62 73.86
N LYS A 144 -76.09 -58.26 73.26
CA LYS A 144 -76.71 -57.82 72.00
C LYS A 144 -77.33 -56.43 72.21
N VAL A 145 -76.67 -55.40 71.68
CA VAL A 145 -77.28 -54.09 71.42
C VAL A 145 -78.51 -54.33 70.53
N HIS A 146 -79.69 -54.22 71.12
CA HIS A 146 -80.95 -54.27 70.39
C HIS A 146 -81.07 -52.98 69.56
N ILE A 147 -80.63 -53.05 68.31
CA ILE A 147 -81.12 -52.12 67.30
C ILE A 147 -82.55 -52.61 67.00
N SER A 148 -83.55 -51.90 67.50
CA SER A 148 -84.95 -52.16 67.17
C SER A 148 -85.16 -51.96 65.67
N THR A 149 -85.11 -53.05 64.91
CA THR A 149 -85.48 -53.10 63.51
C THR A 149 -87.00 -53.23 63.41
N ASN A 150 -87.69 -52.19 62.95
CA ASN A 150 -89.09 -52.29 62.54
C ASN A 150 -89.15 -52.96 61.14
N GLU A 151 -89.66 -54.20 61.14
CA GLU A 151 -90.46 -54.98 60.16
C GLU A 151 -90.45 -54.78 58.63
N THR A 152 -89.55 -54.03 58.00
CA THR A 152 -89.32 -54.17 56.54
C THR A 152 -87.84 -54.28 56.25
N GLY A 153 -87.40 -55.46 55.80
CA GLY A 153 -86.01 -55.88 55.65
C GLY A 153 -85.20 -55.20 54.53
N GLU A 154 -85.56 -54.00 54.12
CA GLU A 154 -84.80 -53.19 53.15
C GLU A 154 -84.63 -51.80 53.76
N ASN A 155 -83.37 -51.42 54.01
CA ASN A 155 -83.04 -50.09 54.50
C ASN A 155 -82.68 -49.25 53.26
N PRO A 156 -83.61 -48.46 52.68
CA PRO A 156 -83.43 -47.80 51.39
C PRO A 156 -82.20 -46.87 51.37
N ALA A 157 -81.84 -46.31 52.52
CA ALA A 157 -80.63 -45.49 52.67
C ALA A 157 -79.32 -46.28 52.47
N ALA A 158 -79.30 -47.60 52.73
CA ALA A 158 -78.12 -48.44 52.52
C ALA A 158 -77.97 -48.87 51.05
N GLU A 159 -79.09 -49.12 50.36
CA GLU A 159 -79.11 -49.38 48.91
C GLU A 159 -78.80 -48.13 48.09
N GLU A 160 -79.32 -46.96 48.49
CA GLU A 160 -78.96 -45.68 47.87
C GLU A 160 -77.45 -45.39 48.03
N LEU A 161 -76.87 -45.68 49.20
CA LEU A 161 -75.42 -45.58 49.43
C LEU A 161 -74.60 -46.56 48.59
N ALA A 162 -75.09 -47.79 48.38
CA ALA A 162 -74.43 -48.76 47.53
C ALA A 162 -74.44 -48.30 46.06
N GLN A 163 -75.56 -47.76 45.58
CA GLN A 163 -75.67 -47.20 44.22
C GLN A 163 -74.80 -45.94 44.05
N GLU A 164 -74.72 -45.06 45.05
CA GLU A 164 -73.79 -43.92 45.02
C GLU A 164 -72.34 -44.39 45.01
N MET A 165 -71.96 -45.41 45.80
CA MET A 165 -70.62 -46.00 45.74
C MET A 165 -70.29 -46.50 44.33
N VAL A 166 -71.20 -47.23 43.69
CA VAL A 166 -70.98 -47.74 42.31
C VAL A 166 -70.78 -46.58 41.33
N LYS A 167 -71.59 -45.52 41.40
CA LYS A 167 -71.41 -44.32 40.57
C LYS A 167 -70.05 -43.65 40.80
N TRP A 168 -69.60 -43.56 42.05
CA TRP A 168 -68.28 -43.00 42.37
C TRP A 168 -67.13 -43.89 41.91
N PHE A 169 -67.27 -45.21 42.01
CA PHE A 169 -66.29 -46.16 41.46
C PHE A 169 -66.17 -46.04 39.94
N GLU A 170 -67.29 -45.98 39.22
CA GLU A 170 -67.29 -45.77 37.76
C GLU A 170 -66.66 -44.43 37.38
N ARG A 171 -66.93 -43.36 38.14
CA ARG A 171 -66.33 -42.05 37.90
C ARG A 171 -64.82 -42.04 38.15
N CYS A 172 -64.34 -42.70 39.20
CA CYS A 172 -62.92 -42.87 39.45
C CYS A 172 -62.24 -43.67 38.33
N ALA A 173 -62.85 -44.76 37.86
CA ALA A 173 -62.32 -45.56 36.75
C ALA A 173 -62.24 -44.77 35.43
N GLN A 174 -63.20 -43.87 35.17
CA GLN A 174 -63.13 -42.95 34.01
C GLN A 174 -61.99 -41.94 34.15
N LEU A 175 -61.83 -41.33 35.32
CA LEU A 175 -60.75 -40.37 35.58
C LEU A 175 -59.37 -41.03 35.50
N GLU A 176 -59.23 -42.29 35.92
CA GLU A 176 -58.00 -43.06 35.75
C GLU A 176 -57.67 -43.31 34.28
N LYS A 177 -58.68 -43.63 33.45
CA LYS A 177 -58.50 -43.76 31.99
C LYS A 177 -58.10 -42.43 31.34
N GLU A 178 -58.74 -41.32 31.71
CA GLU A 178 -58.38 -39.98 31.20
C GLU A 178 -56.95 -39.58 31.63
N LEU A 179 -56.53 -39.95 32.84
CA LEU A 179 -55.18 -39.71 33.32
C LEU A 179 -54.14 -40.51 32.52
N THR A 180 -54.41 -41.78 32.22
CA THR A 180 -53.47 -42.62 31.46
C THR A 180 -53.35 -42.17 30.01
N THR A 181 -54.45 -41.76 29.37
CA THR A 181 -54.40 -41.20 28.01
C THR A 181 -53.64 -39.88 27.98
N ASN A 182 -53.90 -38.97 28.92
CA ASN A 182 -53.20 -37.68 28.98
C ASN A 182 -51.69 -37.85 29.23
N LYS A 183 -51.29 -38.83 30.06
CA LYS A 183 -49.87 -39.15 30.26
C LYS A 183 -49.21 -39.60 28.95
N GLY A 184 -49.85 -40.51 28.22
CA GLY A 184 -49.33 -40.98 26.94
C GLY A 184 -49.24 -39.86 25.88
N GLU A 185 -50.21 -38.94 25.84
CA GLU A 185 -50.14 -37.78 24.95
C GLU A 185 -48.99 -36.83 25.29
N VAL A 186 -48.76 -36.56 26.57
CA VAL A 186 -47.65 -35.72 27.04
C VAL A 186 -46.29 -36.38 26.75
N GLU A 187 -46.15 -37.68 27.01
CA GLU A 187 -44.92 -38.43 26.70
C GLU A 187 -44.61 -38.40 25.20
N ASN A 188 -45.59 -38.67 24.34
CA ASN A 188 -45.43 -38.58 22.88
C ASN A 188 -45.06 -37.15 22.40
N LEU A 189 -45.62 -36.11 23.03
CA LEU A 189 -45.27 -34.72 22.72
C LEU A 189 -43.84 -34.38 23.13
N MET A 190 -43.40 -34.84 24.30
CA MET A 190 -42.04 -34.65 24.77
C MET A 190 -41.04 -35.41 23.91
N GLU A 191 -41.32 -36.66 23.53
CA GLU A 191 -40.46 -37.44 22.63
C GLU A 191 -40.27 -36.74 21.28
N ARG A 192 -41.36 -36.22 20.67
CA ARG A 192 -41.26 -35.44 19.43
C ARG A 192 -40.41 -34.18 19.58
N GLN A 193 -40.56 -33.46 20.69
CA GLN A 193 -39.74 -32.28 20.97
C GLN A 193 -38.27 -32.64 21.15
N VAL A 194 -37.97 -33.75 21.84
CA VAL A 194 -36.60 -34.25 22.01
C VAL A 194 -36.00 -34.64 20.65
N GLU A 195 -36.71 -35.40 19.83
CA GLU A 195 -36.24 -35.77 18.49
C GLU A 195 -35.98 -34.55 17.59
N GLU A 196 -36.84 -33.53 17.66
CA GLU A 196 -36.66 -32.29 16.90
C GLU A 196 -35.41 -31.54 17.39
N LEU A 197 -35.22 -31.42 18.71
CA LEU A 197 -34.03 -30.82 19.29
C LEU A 197 -32.76 -31.60 18.92
N GLU A 198 -32.77 -32.93 18.96
CA GLU A 198 -31.64 -33.77 18.55
C GLU A 198 -31.29 -33.58 17.07
N LYS A 199 -32.29 -33.51 16.18
CA LYS A 199 -32.07 -33.19 14.76
C LYS A 199 -31.47 -31.80 14.58
N THR A 200 -31.95 -30.80 15.32
CA THR A 200 -31.36 -29.45 15.24
C THR A 200 -29.93 -29.41 15.76
N LEU A 201 -29.62 -30.14 16.84
CA LEU A 201 -28.27 -30.27 17.39
C LEU A 201 -27.33 -30.90 16.35
N ALA A 202 -27.70 -32.03 15.76
CA ALA A 202 -26.90 -32.72 14.75
C ALA A 202 -26.64 -31.83 13.52
N ASN A 203 -27.65 -31.06 13.06
CA ASN A 203 -27.50 -30.10 11.97
C ASN A 203 -26.53 -28.96 12.34
N LYS A 204 -26.59 -28.46 13.58
CA LYS A 204 -25.65 -27.43 14.06
C LYS A 204 -24.23 -27.98 14.19
N GLU A 205 -24.05 -29.20 14.68
CA GLU A 205 -22.73 -29.84 14.79
C GLU A 205 -22.09 -30.05 13.42
N THR A 206 -22.84 -30.51 12.42
CA THR A 206 -22.31 -30.68 11.05
C THR A 206 -21.94 -29.34 10.43
N ALA A 207 -22.75 -28.29 10.62
CA ALA A 207 -22.41 -26.93 10.20
C ALA A 207 -21.14 -26.42 10.90
N ASN A 208 -21.00 -26.69 12.20
CA ASN A 208 -19.83 -26.27 12.98
C ASN A 208 -18.56 -26.99 12.50
N LYS A 209 -18.63 -28.29 12.20
CA LYS A 209 -17.51 -29.04 11.59
C LYS A 209 -17.08 -28.43 10.25
N LYS A 210 -18.03 -28.00 9.40
CA LYS A 210 -17.72 -27.30 8.14
C LYS A 210 -17.02 -25.96 8.38
N LEU A 211 -17.47 -25.18 9.36
CA LEU A 211 -16.82 -23.92 9.72
C LEU A 211 -15.40 -24.14 10.26
N VAL A 212 -15.20 -25.12 11.14
CA VAL A 212 -13.88 -25.47 11.69
C VAL A 212 -12.92 -25.89 10.57
N THR A 213 -13.35 -26.73 9.63
CA THR A 213 -12.50 -27.08 8.47
C THR A 213 -12.20 -25.88 7.57
N GLY A 214 -13.15 -24.95 7.42
CA GLY A 214 -12.91 -23.68 6.74
C GLY A 214 -11.86 -22.80 7.43
N ILE A 215 -11.92 -22.71 8.76
CA ILE A 215 -10.94 -21.96 9.57
C ILE A 215 -9.53 -22.53 9.37
N HIS A 216 -9.35 -23.85 9.46
CA HIS A 216 -8.03 -24.47 9.26
C HIS A 216 -7.47 -24.22 7.84
N LYS A 217 -8.32 -24.22 6.80
CA LYS A 217 -7.89 -23.88 5.43
C LYS A 217 -7.39 -22.44 5.35
N LEU A 218 -8.17 -21.50 5.88
CA LEU A 218 -7.80 -20.08 5.90
C LEU A 218 -6.54 -19.81 6.75
N GLU A 219 -6.35 -20.55 7.84
CA GLU A 219 -5.13 -20.47 8.64
C GLU A 219 -3.90 -20.95 7.88
N ASN A 220 -4.02 -22.04 7.11
CA ASN A 220 -2.96 -22.54 6.26
C ASN A 220 -2.62 -21.55 5.13
N GLU A 221 -3.63 -20.99 4.46
CA GLU A 221 -3.44 -19.94 3.44
C GLU A 221 -2.74 -18.70 4.02
N LYS A 222 -3.17 -18.26 5.21
CA LYS A 222 -2.53 -17.15 5.93
C LYS A 222 -1.06 -17.45 6.25
N GLN A 223 -0.72 -18.69 6.61
CA GLN A 223 0.67 -19.09 6.83
C GLN A 223 1.47 -19.08 5.52
N SER A 224 0.92 -19.61 4.42
CA SER A 224 1.55 -19.57 3.09
C SER A 224 1.87 -18.13 2.67
N LEU A 225 0.88 -17.25 2.75
CA LEU A 225 1.04 -15.84 2.39
C LEU A 225 2.07 -15.12 3.28
N ARG A 226 2.21 -15.51 4.55
CA ARG A 226 3.27 -14.97 5.42
C ARG A 226 4.66 -15.41 4.98
N TYR A 227 4.82 -16.67 4.56
CA TYR A 227 6.09 -17.15 4.02
C TYR A 227 6.42 -16.44 2.70
N GLU A 228 5.46 -16.31 1.78
CA GLU A 228 5.64 -15.57 0.52
C GLU A 228 6.01 -14.10 0.76
N LEU A 229 5.38 -13.44 1.73
CA LEU A 229 5.72 -12.07 2.08
C LEU A 229 7.15 -11.96 2.63
N MET A 230 7.58 -12.93 3.44
CA MET A 230 8.95 -12.98 3.97
C MET A 230 9.98 -13.22 2.84
N THR A 231 9.69 -14.12 1.89
CA THR A 231 10.58 -14.36 0.74
C THR A 231 10.68 -13.13 -0.15
N LEU A 232 9.56 -12.47 -0.45
CA LEU A 232 9.55 -11.23 -1.24
C LEU A 232 10.28 -10.08 -0.55
N GLN A 233 10.18 -9.96 0.78
CA GLN A 233 10.94 -8.96 1.53
C GLN A 233 12.44 -9.21 1.44
N ARG A 234 12.87 -10.47 1.49
CA ARG A 234 14.27 -10.85 1.30
C ARG A 234 14.75 -10.54 -0.11
N GLU A 235 14.01 -10.95 -1.13
CA GLU A 235 14.34 -10.63 -2.54
C GLU A 235 14.43 -9.12 -2.77
N LYS A 236 13.49 -8.34 -2.21
CA LYS A 236 13.55 -6.89 -2.25
C LYS A 236 14.84 -6.36 -1.62
N SER A 237 15.23 -6.88 -0.45
CA SER A 237 16.48 -6.45 0.20
C SER A 237 17.72 -6.78 -0.64
N GLU A 238 17.77 -7.97 -1.23
CA GLU A 238 18.86 -8.42 -2.10
C GLU A 238 18.96 -7.55 -3.37
N LEU A 239 17.83 -7.24 -4.00
CA LEU A 239 17.77 -6.33 -5.16
C LEU A 239 18.18 -4.90 -4.79
N THR A 240 17.79 -4.40 -3.61
CA THR A 240 18.23 -3.07 -3.16
C THR A 240 19.72 -3.03 -2.90
N GLU A 241 20.31 -4.09 -2.33
CA GLU A 241 21.76 -4.19 -2.18
C GLU A 241 22.48 -4.24 -3.53
N GLN A 242 21.98 -5.04 -4.48
CA GLN A 242 22.54 -5.10 -5.83
C GLN A 242 22.46 -3.74 -6.52
N ASN A 243 21.33 -3.05 -6.44
CA ASN A 243 21.17 -1.72 -7.03
C ASN A 243 22.12 -0.70 -6.37
N ASN A 244 22.27 -0.75 -5.05
CA ASN A 244 23.24 0.08 -4.33
C ASN A 244 24.69 -0.22 -4.72
N ARG A 245 25.05 -1.49 -4.94
CA ARG A 245 26.38 -1.89 -5.43
C ARG A 245 26.61 -1.36 -6.85
N ILE A 246 25.65 -1.56 -7.76
CA ILE A 246 25.72 -1.02 -9.12
C ILE A 246 25.85 0.50 -9.08
N ALA A 247 25.03 1.20 -8.31
CA ALA A 247 25.14 2.66 -8.16
C ALA A 247 26.51 3.09 -7.60
N LYS A 248 27.09 2.33 -6.65
CA LYS A 248 28.40 2.66 -6.08
C LYS A 248 29.57 2.36 -7.02
N GLU A 249 29.49 1.29 -7.80
CA GLU A 249 30.58 0.81 -8.65
C GLU A 249 30.51 1.37 -10.07
N SER A 250 29.33 1.35 -10.69
CA SER A 250 29.15 1.73 -12.10
C SER A 250 29.03 3.24 -12.30
N LEU A 251 28.40 3.96 -11.38
CA LEU A 251 28.13 5.39 -11.56
C LEU A 251 29.41 6.24 -11.62
N PRO A 252 30.44 6.00 -10.77
CA PRO A 252 31.73 6.69 -10.90
C PRO A 252 32.47 6.34 -12.20
N VAL A 253 32.30 5.11 -12.71
CA VAL A 253 32.91 4.68 -13.97
C VAL A 253 32.23 5.41 -15.14
N ILE A 254 30.90 5.49 -15.13
CA ILE A 254 30.12 6.24 -16.12
C ILE A 254 30.50 7.73 -16.09
N GLU A 255 30.65 8.33 -14.91
CA GLU A 255 31.10 9.72 -14.78
C GLU A 255 32.51 9.93 -15.35
N LYS A 256 33.44 9.01 -15.07
CA LYS A 256 34.79 9.06 -15.68
C LYS A 256 34.75 8.90 -17.19
N MET A 257 33.93 7.99 -17.72
CA MET A 257 33.75 7.82 -19.16
C MET A 257 33.16 9.07 -19.80
N ARG A 258 32.16 9.70 -19.17
CA ARG A 258 31.57 10.96 -19.63
C ARG A 258 32.62 12.07 -19.71
N ALA A 259 33.43 12.24 -18.66
CA ALA A 259 34.51 13.23 -18.66
C ALA A 259 35.56 12.96 -19.76
N LEU A 260 35.87 11.70 -20.07
CA LEU A 260 36.76 11.34 -21.18
C LEU A 260 36.13 11.65 -22.54
N VAL A 261 34.84 11.37 -22.72
CA VAL A 261 34.10 11.70 -23.94
C VAL A 261 34.05 13.21 -24.15
N ASP A 262 33.76 13.99 -23.11
CA ASP A 262 33.72 15.45 -23.19
C ASP A 262 35.09 16.02 -23.59
N ARG A 263 36.18 15.55 -22.96
CA ARG A 263 37.55 15.93 -23.34
C ARG A 263 37.90 15.54 -24.78
N SER A 264 37.48 14.36 -25.22
CA SER A 264 37.68 13.91 -26.60
C SER A 264 36.92 14.79 -27.58
N MET A 265 35.68 15.16 -27.26
CA MET A 265 34.86 16.07 -28.06
C MET A 265 35.46 17.48 -28.14
N GLU A 266 36.02 17.99 -27.04
CA GLU A 266 36.77 19.26 -27.08
C GLU A 266 38.01 19.16 -27.97
N ALA A 267 38.76 18.05 -27.90
CA ALA A 267 39.92 17.83 -28.75
C ALA A 267 39.55 17.75 -30.24
N THR A 268 38.47 17.05 -30.60
CA THR A 268 38.00 17.00 -31.99
C THR A 268 37.49 18.34 -32.48
N GLN A 269 36.83 19.14 -31.63
CA GLN A 269 36.46 20.51 -31.97
C GLN A 269 37.69 21.39 -32.22
N ARG A 270 38.75 21.27 -31.42
CA ARG A 270 40.02 21.99 -31.65
C ARG A 270 40.65 21.59 -32.98
N LEU A 271 40.77 20.29 -33.25
CA LEU A 271 41.31 19.78 -34.53
C LEU A 271 40.47 20.23 -35.72
N THR A 272 39.14 20.33 -35.56
CA THR A 272 38.25 20.83 -36.61
C THR A 272 38.48 22.33 -36.88
N LYS A 273 38.70 23.14 -35.83
CA LYS A 273 39.06 24.55 -36.00
C LYS A 273 40.43 24.70 -36.68
N ASP A 274 41.41 23.89 -36.28
CA ASP A 274 42.75 23.92 -36.87
C ASP A 274 42.73 23.49 -38.34
N SER A 275 41.93 22.47 -38.70
CA SER A 275 41.79 22.04 -40.09
C SER A 275 41.12 23.10 -40.97
N LEU A 276 40.11 23.80 -40.44
CA LEU A 276 39.50 24.95 -41.13
C LEU A 276 40.47 26.11 -41.30
N LEU A 277 41.26 26.43 -40.27
CA LEU A 277 42.30 27.45 -40.35
C LEU A 277 43.34 27.07 -41.41
N LEU A 278 43.86 25.85 -41.37
CA LEU A 278 44.84 25.35 -42.32
C LEU A 278 44.30 25.37 -43.76
N SER A 279 43.04 24.96 -43.97
CA SER A 279 42.37 25.06 -45.27
C SER A 279 42.30 26.51 -45.77
N SER A 280 42.01 27.47 -44.87
CA SER A 280 41.98 28.89 -45.22
C SER A 280 43.37 29.44 -45.58
N VAL A 281 44.42 28.99 -44.87
CA VAL A 281 45.82 29.36 -45.14
C VAL A 281 46.25 28.80 -46.49
N PHE A 282 45.97 27.52 -46.77
CA PHE A 282 46.26 26.93 -48.08
C PHE A 282 45.56 27.67 -49.21
N ARG A 283 44.28 28.04 -49.02
CA ARG A 283 43.55 28.83 -50.03
C ARG A 283 44.23 30.18 -50.29
N LYS A 284 44.66 30.89 -49.24
CA LYS A 284 45.38 32.16 -49.38
C LYS A 284 46.73 31.95 -50.07
N GLN A 285 47.46 30.90 -49.72
CA GLN A 285 48.74 30.58 -50.35
C GLN A 285 48.56 30.29 -51.84
N VAL A 286 47.53 29.53 -52.23
CA VAL A 286 47.21 29.30 -53.65
C VAL A 286 46.93 30.63 -54.36
N GLN A 287 46.07 31.49 -53.79
CA GLN A 287 45.79 32.82 -54.38
C GLN A 287 47.04 33.69 -54.51
N GLU A 288 47.94 33.65 -53.53
CA GLU A 288 49.20 34.38 -53.57
C GLU A 288 50.14 33.81 -54.64
N THR A 289 50.22 32.49 -54.77
CA THR A 289 51.01 31.87 -55.85
C THR A 289 50.46 32.21 -57.23
N GLU A 290 49.14 32.26 -57.42
CA GLU A 290 48.52 32.72 -58.67
C GLU A 290 48.90 34.17 -58.98
N ARG A 291 48.82 35.08 -58.00
CA ARG A 291 49.25 36.47 -58.17
C ARG A 291 50.74 36.59 -58.52
N VAL A 292 51.60 35.83 -57.85
CA VAL A 292 53.04 35.81 -58.13
C VAL A 292 53.31 35.31 -59.55
N LEU A 293 52.55 34.31 -60.03
CA LEU A 293 52.64 33.84 -61.42
C LEU A 293 52.19 34.91 -62.41
N GLU A 294 51.07 35.59 -62.14
CA GLU A 294 50.60 36.72 -62.97
C GLU A 294 51.64 37.85 -63.04
N ASP A 295 52.24 38.21 -61.92
CA ASP A 295 53.25 39.26 -61.85
C ASP A 295 54.56 38.83 -62.54
N ARG A 296 54.97 37.57 -62.38
CA ARG A 296 56.09 36.99 -63.15
C ARG A 296 55.83 37.10 -64.64
N ASP A 297 54.62 36.79 -65.10
CA ASP A 297 54.27 36.85 -66.52
C ASP A 297 54.21 38.31 -67.04
N LYS A 298 53.76 39.27 -66.22
CA LYS A 298 53.85 40.71 -66.54
C LYS A 298 55.31 41.16 -66.66
N ILE A 299 56.15 40.82 -65.68
CA ILE A 299 57.59 41.12 -65.70
C ILE A 299 58.25 40.48 -66.92
N GLY A 300 57.89 39.23 -67.26
CA GLY A 300 58.36 38.55 -68.46
C GLY A 300 58.03 39.32 -69.75
N LYS A 301 56.78 39.78 -69.90
CA LYS A 301 56.37 40.61 -71.03
C LYS A 301 57.13 41.94 -71.09
N ASP A 302 57.33 42.59 -69.95
CA ASP A 302 58.05 43.87 -69.90
C ASP A 302 59.55 43.69 -70.17
N LEU A 303 60.15 42.59 -69.71
CA LEU A 303 61.52 42.22 -70.06
C LEU A 303 61.67 41.96 -71.56
N GLU A 304 60.72 41.28 -72.19
CA GLU A 304 60.72 41.09 -73.65
C GLU A 304 60.63 42.42 -74.40
N LYS A 305 59.75 43.34 -73.97
CA LYS A 305 59.67 44.68 -74.54
C LYS A 305 61.00 45.43 -74.39
N ALA A 306 61.60 45.41 -73.20
CA ALA A 306 62.88 46.05 -72.93
C ALA A 306 64.01 45.44 -73.77
N LYS A 307 64.06 44.11 -73.93
CA LYS A 307 65.01 43.43 -74.83
C LYS A 307 64.84 43.87 -76.28
N ARG A 308 63.61 43.98 -76.78
CA ARG A 308 63.33 44.49 -78.14
C ARG A 308 63.79 45.93 -78.30
N GLN A 309 63.50 46.80 -77.33
CA GLN A 309 63.96 48.20 -77.33
C GLN A 309 65.49 48.29 -77.32
N LEU A 310 66.15 47.50 -76.48
CA LEU A 310 67.62 47.44 -76.42
C LEU A 310 68.23 46.97 -77.74
N GLN A 311 67.63 45.96 -78.39
CA GLN A 311 68.08 45.47 -79.69
C GLN A 311 67.99 46.56 -80.76
N VAL A 312 66.86 47.28 -80.81
CA VAL A 312 66.66 48.41 -81.72
C VAL A 312 67.69 49.52 -81.46
N GLU A 313 67.98 49.85 -80.20
CA GLU A 313 69.00 50.87 -79.88
C GLU A 313 70.42 50.39 -80.22
N LYS A 314 70.74 49.10 -80.02
CA LYS A 314 72.01 48.53 -80.49
C LYS A 314 72.16 48.65 -82.00
N GLU A 315 71.13 48.30 -82.77
CA GLU A 315 71.13 48.43 -84.24
C GLU A 315 71.26 49.90 -84.69
N LYS A 316 70.61 50.83 -84.00
CA LYS A 316 70.83 52.27 -84.27
C LYS A 316 72.26 52.69 -83.97
N ASN A 317 72.84 52.20 -82.88
CA ASN A 317 74.21 52.57 -82.51
C ASN A 317 75.24 52.00 -83.50
N THR A 318 75.06 50.76 -83.97
CA THR A 318 75.93 50.20 -85.02
C THR A 318 75.82 50.97 -86.33
N VAL A 319 74.62 51.41 -86.72
CA VAL A 319 74.43 52.29 -87.88
C VAL A 319 75.18 53.62 -87.69
N LYS A 320 75.04 54.25 -86.51
CA LYS A 320 75.76 55.50 -86.20
C LYS A 320 77.28 55.33 -86.20
N GLU A 321 77.81 54.22 -85.68
CA GLU A 321 79.24 53.90 -85.72
C GLU A 321 79.74 53.77 -87.17
N VAL A 322 78.97 53.09 -88.03
CA VAL A 322 79.29 52.98 -89.47
C VAL A 322 79.25 54.35 -90.15
N GLU A 323 78.28 55.19 -89.82
CA GLU A 323 78.22 56.57 -90.32
C GLU A 323 79.41 57.41 -89.86
N LEU A 324 79.80 57.32 -88.59
CA LEU A 324 80.98 57.98 -88.05
C LEU A 324 82.27 57.52 -88.74
N GLN A 325 82.43 56.22 -88.98
CA GLN A 325 83.58 55.69 -89.73
C GLN A 325 83.61 56.21 -91.19
N LYS A 326 82.44 56.35 -91.84
CA LYS A 326 82.36 56.97 -93.17
C LYS A 326 82.77 58.45 -93.12
N VAL A 327 82.34 59.19 -92.10
CA VAL A 327 82.73 60.59 -91.92
C VAL A 327 84.23 60.70 -91.65
N GLU A 328 84.79 59.85 -90.78
CA GLU A 328 86.22 59.82 -90.48
C GLU A 328 87.06 59.48 -91.72
N THR A 329 86.67 58.47 -92.50
CA THR A 329 87.35 58.13 -93.76
C THR A 329 87.26 59.25 -94.78
N MET A 330 86.13 59.94 -94.89
CA MET A 330 86.00 61.15 -95.72
C MET A 330 86.93 62.26 -95.23
N TYR A 331 86.97 62.52 -93.93
CA TYR A 331 87.87 63.51 -93.34
C TYR A 331 89.35 63.20 -93.60
N LEU A 332 89.77 61.94 -93.43
CA LEU A 332 91.13 61.48 -93.73
C LEU A 332 91.48 61.65 -95.22
N ARG A 333 90.55 61.32 -96.14
CA ARG A 333 90.73 61.56 -97.58
C ARG A 333 90.87 63.04 -97.89
N THR A 334 90.04 63.90 -97.29
CA THR A 334 90.13 65.36 -97.45
C THR A 334 91.46 65.89 -96.91
N MET A 335 91.94 65.40 -95.75
CA MET A 335 93.25 65.77 -95.22
C MET A 335 94.39 65.31 -96.13
N ALA A 336 94.32 64.09 -96.67
CA ALA A 336 95.32 63.58 -97.61
C ALA A 336 95.34 64.38 -98.92
N ALA A 337 94.17 64.70 -99.48
CA ALA A 337 94.05 65.57 -100.65
C ALA A 337 94.61 66.98 -100.36
N ARG A 338 94.32 67.54 -99.19
CA ARG A 338 94.87 68.83 -98.76
C ARG A 338 96.39 68.80 -98.65
N ARG A 339 96.97 67.76 -98.04
CA ARG A 339 98.44 67.57 -97.99
C ARG A 339 99.02 67.45 -99.39
N SER A 340 98.44 66.61 -100.25
CA SER A 340 98.89 66.46 -101.64
C SER A 340 98.86 67.77 -102.43
N ILE A 341 97.78 68.56 -102.29
CA ILE A 341 97.69 69.90 -102.89
C ILE A 341 98.79 70.80 -102.33
N GLN A 342 99.01 70.81 -101.01
CA GLN A 342 100.04 71.63 -100.38
C GLN A 342 101.46 71.21 -100.80
N ASP A 343 101.72 69.92 -100.93
CA ASP A 343 103.00 69.38 -101.43
C ASP A 343 103.21 69.78 -102.90
N SER A 344 102.19 69.64 -103.76
CA SER A 344 102.27 70.09 -105.16
C SER A 344 102.49 71.61 -105.28
N PHE A 345 101.86 72.40 -104.41
CA PHE A 345 102.07 73.84 -104.35
C PHE A 345 103.50 74.18 -103.93
N ASN A 346 104.05 73.48 -102.93
CA ASN A 346 105.44 73.64 -102.50
C ASN A 346 106.42 73.23 -103.61
N GLU A 347 106.18 72.13 -104.31
CA GLU A 347 106.99 71.72 -105.46
C GLU A 347 106.96 72.76 -106.58
N GLN A 348 105.78 73.29 -106.91
CA GLN A 348 105.66 74.37 -107.91
C GLN A 348 106.40 75.62 -107.45
N ARG A 349 106.28 76.00 -106.17
CA ARG A 349 107.03 77.11 -105.58
C ARG A 349 108.54 76.89 -105.71
N ASP A 350 109.03 75.70 -105.38
CA ASP A 350 110.46 75.38 -105.48
C ASP A 350 110.96 75.35 -106.93
N ARG A 351 110.12 74.92 -107.89
CA ARG A 351 110.42 75.04 -109.32
C ARG A 351 110.52 76.49 -109.77
N ILE A 352 109.61 77.36 -109.32
CA ILE A 352 109.65 78.80 -109.61
C ILE A 352 110.98 79.38 -109.08
N VAL A 353 111.33 79.10 -107.83
CA VAL A 353 112.59 79.56 -107.22
C VAL A 353 113.82 79.08 -108.02
N LYS A 354 113.82 77.82 -108.50
CA LYS A 354 114.91 77.31 -109.36
C LYS A 354 114.99 78.03 -110.71
N VAL A 355 113.86 78.34 -111.33
CA VAL A 355 113.82 79.09 -112.60
C VAL A 355 114.28 80.52 -112.38
N GLU A 356 113.86 81.18 -111.30
CA GLU A 356 114.32 82.52 -110.91
C GLU A 356 115.83 82.55 -110.67
N ALA A 357 116.40 81.55 -109.98
CA ALA A 357 117.84 81.42 -109.78
C ALA A 357 118.61 81.21 -111.10
N SER A 358 118.06 80.42 -112.02
CA SER A 358 118.59 80.22 -113.37
C SER A 358 118.56 81.51 -114.20
N MET A 359 117.46 82.27 -114.13
CA MET A 359 117.33 83.57 -114.78
C MET A 359 118.38 84.54 -114.24
N ALA A 360 118.54 84.63 -112.92
CA ALA A 360 119.57 85.45 -112.28
C ALA A 360 120.99 85.05 -112.72
N GLN A 361 121.29 83.74 -112.83
CA GLN A 361 122.57 83.27 -113.36
C GLN A 361 122.79 83.66 -114.83
N ARG A 362 121.75 83.57 -115.67
CA ARG A 362 121.83 84.03 -117.07
C ARG A 362 122.05 85.54 -117.16
N GLU A 363 121.45 86.32 -116.27
CA GLU A 363 121.66 87.76 -116.14
C GLU A 363 123.14 88.08 -115.84
N VAL A 364 123.73 87.37 -114.88
CA VAL A 364 125.15 87.51 -114.50
C VAL A 364 126.07 87.12 -115.66
N GLN A 365 125.82 85.98 -116.32
CA GLN A 365 126.62 85.53 -117.48
C GLN A 365 126.56 86.52 -118.66
N ARG A 366 125.40 87.15 -118.87
CA ARG A 366 125.24 88.20 -119.89
C ARG A 366 126.09 89.44 -119.56
N GLN A 367 126.15 89.84 -118.28
CA GLN A 367 126.99 90.95 -117.84
C GLN A 367 128.49 90.64 -117.97
N GLU A 368 128.91 89.40 -117.71
CA GLU A 368 130.30 88.97 -117.94
C GLU A 368 130.69 88.98 -119.42
N LEU A 369 129.81 88.52 -120.32
CA LEU A 369 130.05 88.57 -121.77
C LEU A 369 130.21 90.01 -122.30
N LEU A 370 129.44 90.96 -121.77
CA LEU A 370 129.57 92.38 -122.12
C LEU A 370 130.95 92.94 -121.73
N ARG A 371 131.46 92.61 -120.54
CA ARG A 371 132.82 93.00 -120.12
C ARG A 371 133.92 92.41 -121.00
N VAL A 372 133.76 91.17 -121.46
CA VAL A 372 134.75 90.52 -122.35
C VAL A 372 134.79 91.19 -123.72
N ILE A 373 133.67 91.69 -124.23
CA ILE A 373 133.63 92.45 -125.49
C ILE A 373 134.34 93.81 -125.33
N GLU A 374 134.04 94.55 -124.25
CA GLU A 374 134.71 95.83 -123.96
C GLU A 374 136.23 95.69 -123.84
N GLY A 375 136.72 94.59 -123.25
CA GLY A 375 138.16 94.29 -123.16
C GLY A 375 138.82 93.98 -124.50
N LYS A 376 138.11 93.37 -125.46
CA LYS A 376 138.64 93.09 -126.80
C LYS A 376 138.68 94.33 -127.69
N ASP A 377 137.72 95.24 -127.56
CA ASP A 377 137.72 96.52 -128.27
C ASP A 377 138.83 97.47 -127.78
N GLY A 378 139.23 97.36 -126.51
CA GLY A 378 140.39 98.05 -125.95
C GLY A 378 141.71 97.57 -126.55
N HIS A 379 141.86 96.26 -126.75
CA HIS A 379 143.08 95.65 -127.29
C HIS A 379 143.26 95.88 -128.80
N ILE A 380 142.17 96.02 -129.55
CA ILE A 380 142.23 96.41 -130.98
C ILE A 380 142.76 97.85 -131.12
N ARG A 381 142.39 98.77 -130.22
CA ARG A 381 142.91 100.14 -130.23
C ARG A 381 144.42 100.23 -129.96
N GLU A 382 144.93 99.41 -129.04
CA GLU A 382 146.38 99.35 -128.75
C GLU A 382 147.18 98.80 -129.95
N LEU A 383 146.64 97.81 -130.67
CA LEU A 383 147.27 97.24 -131.88
C LEU A 383 147.24 98.17 -133.10
N GLU A 384 146.30 99.13 -133.16
CA GLU A 384 146.26 100.16 -134.21
C GLU A 384 147.27 101.31 -134.00
N GLU A 385 147.70 101.57 -132.75
CA GLU A 385 148.71 102.60 -132.43
C GLU A 385 150.15 102.11 -132.67
N ASP A 386 150.44 100.82 -132.47
CA ASP A 386 151.78 100.26 -132.67
C ASP A 386 152.16 100.06 -134.15
N LEU A 387 151.18 100.01 -135.07
CA LEU A 387 151.40 99.92 -136.52
C LEU A 387 151.71 101.28 -137.21
N ARG A 388 151.78 102.38 -136.45
CA ARG A 388 152.05 103.75 -136.94
C ARG A 388 153.41 104.34 -136.52
N ARG A 389 154.29 103.56 -135.89
CA ARG A 389 155.71 103.90 -135.61
C ARG A 389 156.63 102.90 -136.29
#